data_AF-A0A7C3D107-F1
#
_entry.id   AF-A0A7C3D107-F1
#
_cell.length_a   1.000
_cell.length_b   1.000
_cell.length_c   1.000
_cell.angle_alpha   90.00
_cell.angle_beta   90.00
_cell.angle_gamma   90.00
#
_symmetry.space_group_name_H-M   'P 1'
#
loop_
_entity.id
_entity.type
_entity.pdbx_description
1 polymer ?
#
loop_
_entity_poly.entity_id
_entity_poly.type
_entity_poly.pdbx_seq_one_letter_code
_entity_poly.pdbx_strand_id
1 'polypeptide(L)'
;IWPSKAKNALASMRSYLRLNHAGRTLVFLDAKTVLPTPLAMRGVRFRLPLSRPEAERGVVFVQPGFAYFLRREIAPEEAQFLDSQGRPLLVEVTTVREEIETFLGPQTVDFQAFDLGHWLREQGVRPDDSLLVTIEDWERGVFRLEYEPAQEQRQDEIARQDRELADLLFELLESKRYERVFGMEAIPTAYARLSDPGGYPGNHWLQVVYDDARIRYDGSAICYSDFRSPLERMLEGDRPIPQQSFSPAQGRQVYRFKAALKYRSGLWRQIEIQGKQTLADFDRILRDAFEHDTYDHMGGFWRRIRRGKGRRFREVELGDINPWGEGSGAEVQIAGLGLQPGDELKYVYDFGDWIEHRLTLEEIVEPEAGGQYPRITAQNKPRYRYCETCKAEGRQSRATWICIECSNEQQRQVLVCEECLSRDHEDHFADKILY
;
A
#
# COMPACT_ATOMS: atom_id res chain seq x y z
N ILE A 1 33.41 3.42 22.91
CA ILE A 1 32.29 2.72 22.25
C ILE A 1 31.54 1.97 23.36
N TRP A 2 30.39 2.49 23.80
CA TRP A 2 29.60 1.83 24.86
C TRP A 2 28.88 0.60 24.28
N PRO A 3 28.93 -0.57 24.92
CA PRO A 3 28.20 -1.74 24.43
C PRO A 3 26.70 -1.50 24.56
N SER A 4 25.98 -1.80 23.48
CA SER A 4 24.52 -1.71 23.41
C SER A 4 23.87 -2.60 24.47
N LYS A 5 22.95 -2.02 25.28
CA LYS A 5 22.10 -2.75 26.24
C LYS A 5 20.89 -3.43 25.55
N ALA A 6 20.82 -3.44 24.21
CA ALA A 6 19.70 -4.02 23.49
C ALA A 6 19.70 -5.55 23.62
N LYS A 7 18.55 -6.13 23.97
CA LYS A 7 18.33 -7.60 24.03
C LYS A 7 18.70 -8.32 22.73
N ASN A 8 18.76 -7.61 21.60
CA ASN A 8 19.21 -8.13 20.31
C ASN A 8 19.96 -7.05 19.51
N ALA A 9 21.24 -6.84 19.81
CA ALA A 9 22.06 -5.82 19.17
C ALA A 9 22.16 -5.99 17.64
N LEU A 10 22.14 -7.22 17.12
CA LEU A 10 22.17 -7.51 15.68
C LEU A 10 20.91 -7.00 14.97
N ALA A 11 19.74 -7.19 15.58
CA ALA A 11 18.49 -6.68 15.02
C ALA A 11 18.48 -5.14 15.00
N SER A 12 18.92 -4.49 16.08
CA SER A 12 19.04 -3.03 16.13
C SER A 12 20.01 -2.48 15.09
N MET A 13 21.17 -3.12 14.93
CA MET A 13 22.16 -2.72 13.92
C MET A 13 21.63 -2.90 12.50
N ARG A 14 20.95 -4.01 12.20
CA ARG A 14 20.32 -4.22 10.88
C ARG A 14 19.23 -3.19 10.60
N SER A 15 18.40 -2.86 11.58
CA SER A 15 17.39 -1.80 11.43
C SER A 15 18.05 -0.44 11.18
N TYR A 16 19.11 -0.11 11.92
CA TYR A 16 19.88 1.12 11.71
C TYR A 16 20.47 1.20 10.30
N LEU A 17 21.12 0.12 9.84
CA LEU A 17 21.69 0.05 8.49
C LEU A 17 20.61 0.21 7.42
N ARG A 18 19.46 -0.45 7.57
CA ARG A 18 18.35 -0.30 6.62
C ARG A 18 17.78 1.12 6.59
N LEU A 19 17.63 1.76 7.74
CA LEU A 19 17.05 3.11 7.81
C LEU A 19 18.00 4.19 7.28
N ASN A 20 19.31 4.05 7.51
CA ASN A 20 20.27 5.11 7.24
C ASN A 20 21.13 4.90 5.99
N HIS A 21 21.30 3.65 5.55
CA HIS A 21 22.26 3.28 4.50
C HIS A 21 21.64 2.59 3.28
N ALA A 22 20.39 2.10 3.36
CA ALA A 22 19.73 1.46 2.23
C ALA A 22 19.63 2.42 1.04
N GLY A 23 20.10 1.98 -0.13
CA GLY A 23 20.13 2.78 -1.34
C GLY A 23 21.25 3.84 -1.41
N ARG A 24 21.79 4.26 -0.26
CA ARG A 24 22.85 5.28 -0.18
C ARG A 24 24.24 4.68 -0.24
N THR A 25 24.52 3.71 0.62
CA THR A 25 25.83 3.05 0.68
C THR A 25 25.70 1.54 0.62
N LEU A 26 24.50 1.00 0.86
CA LEU A 26 24.20 -0.43 0.87
C LEU A 26 22.92 -0.74 0.10
N VAL A 27 22.92 -1.83 -0.66
CA VAL A 27 21.76 -2.43 -1.31
C VAL A 27 21.41 -3.73 -0.58
N PHE A 28 20.14 -3.91 -0.21
CA PHE A 28 19.64 -5.09 0.50
C PHE A 28 18.91 -6.03 -0.48
N LEU A 29 19.63 -7.02 -1.01
CA LEU A 29 19.06 -7.98 -1.96
C LEU A 29 18.08 -8.95 -1.28
N ASP A 30 18.35 -9.35 -0.05
CA ASP A 30 17.43 -10.17 0.74
C ASP A 30 17.71 -10.05 2.25
N ALA A 31 17.22 -11.01 3.06
CA ALA A 31 17.42 -11.01 4.51
C ALA A 31 18.87 -11.30 4.95
N LYS A 32 19.66 -11.93 4.09
CA LYS A 32 21.02 -12.43 4.32
C LYS A 32 22.06 -11.77 3.41
N THR A 33 21.65 -11.21 2.28
CA THR A 33 22.54 -10.64 1.26
C THR A 33 22.47 -9.11 1.24
N VAL A 34 23.63 -8.47 1.39
CA VAL A 34 23.82 -7.02 1.33
C VAL A 34 25.04 -6.73 0.47
N LEU A 35 24.94 -5.75 -0.43
CA LEU A 35 26.05 -5.29 -1.28
C LEU A 35 26.34 -3.81 -1.02
N PRO A 36 27.60 -3.36 -1.11
CA PRO A 36 27.90 -1.94 -1.26
C PRO A 36 27.25 -1.39 -2.53
N THR A 37 26.61 -0.22 -2.46
CA THR A 37 25.97 0.41 -3.65
C THR A 37 26.93 0.56 -4.83
N PRO A 38 28.21 0.99 -4.67
CA PRO A 38 29.13 1.08 -5.80
C PRO A 38 29.34 -0.24 -6.55
N LEU A 39 29.35 -1.37 -5.83
CA LEU A 39 29.49 -2.69 -6.43
C LEU A 39 28.20 -3.13 -7.13
N ALA A 40 27.05 -2.81 -6.55
CA ALA A 40 25.74 -3.15 -7.10
C ALA A 40 25.41 -2.37 -8.38
N MET A 41 25.89 -1.13 -8.48
CA MET A 41 25.57 -0.24 -9.61
C MET A 41 26.60 -0.27 -10.74
N ARG A 42 27.80 -0.81 -10.50
CA ARG A 42 28.84 -0.88 -11.53
C ARG A 42 28.39 -1.76 -12.70
N GLY A 43 28.47 -1.21 -13.91
CA GLY A 43 28.07 -1.87 -15.14
C GLY A 43 26.57 -1.87 -15.41
N VAL A 44 25.75 -1.32 -14.49
CA VAL A 44 24.31 -1.16 -14.74
C VAL A 44 24.10 -0.29 -15.98
N ARG A 45 23.19 -0.72 -16.86
CA ARG A 45 22.75 0.01 -18.03
C ARG A 45 21.32 0.49 -17.87
N PHE A 46 21.05 1.72 -18.27
CA PHE A 46 19.70 2.30 -18.34
C PHE A 46 19.53 3.16 -19.59
N ARG A 47 18.27 3.38 -19.97
CA ARG A 47 17.90 4.17 -21.14
C ARG A 47 17.45 5.56 -20.73
N LEU A 48 17.88 6.56 -21.50
CA LEU A 48 17.38 7.92 -21.45
C LEU A 48 16.69 8.24 -22.78
N PRO A 49 15.34 8.27 -22.83
CA PRO A 49 14.65 8.76 -24.01
C PRO A 49 14.88 10.27 -24.11
N LEU A 50 15.19 10.75 -25.33
CA LEU A 50 15.41 12.17 -25.57
C LEU A 50 14.09 12.83 -25.96
N SER A 51 13.62 13.72 -25.08
CA SER A 51 12.49 14.58 -25.42
C SER A 51 12.84 15.53 -26.57
N ARG A 52 11.81 16.08 -27.23
CA ARG A 52 12.02 17.08 -28.28
C ARG A 52 12.91 18.27 -27.82
N PRO A 53 12.69 18.90 -26.65
CA PRO A 53 13.56 19.98 -26.17
C PRO A 53 15.00 19.53 -25.93
N GLU A 54 15.21 18.32 -25.40
CA GLU A 54 16.55 17.76 -25.16
C GLU A 54 17.30 17.52 -26.46
N ALA A 55 16.65 16.90 -27.45
CA ALA A 55 17.23 16.64 -28.76
C ALA A 55 17.53 17.94 -29.53
N GLU A 56 16.61 18.91 -29.52
CA GLU A 56 16.77 20.18 -30.24
C GLU A 56 17.84 21.09 -29.61
N ARG A 57 17.91 21.14 -28.27
CA ARG A 57 18.89 21.97 -27.54
C ARG A 57 20.24 21.27 -27.35
N GLY A 58 20.29 19.95 -27.55
CA GLY A 58 21.49 19.14 -27.32
C GLY A 58 21.82 18.98 -25.83
N VAL A 59 20.81 18.89 -24.98
CA VAL A 59 20.98 18.79 -23.52
C VAL A 59 20.27 17.55 -23.00
N VAL A 60 20.68 17.06 -21.83
CA VAL A 60 20.00 15.97 -21.12
C VAL A 60 19.75 16.40 -19.67
N PHE A 61 18.50 16.32 -19.21
CA PHE A 61 18.18 16.78 -17.87
C PHE A 61 18.82 15.88 -16.79
N VAL A 62 19.43 16.50 -15.78
CA VAL A 62 20.00 15.78 -14.63
C VAL A 62 18.89 15.08 -13.85
N GLN A 63 17.77 15.77 -13.63
CA GLN A 63 16.54 15.22 -13.08
C GLN A 63 15.40 15.44 -14.08
N PRO A 64 14.61 14.40 -14.43
CA PRO A 64 14.59 13.07 -13.81
C PRO A 64 15.60 12.06 -14.40
N GLY A 65 16.37 12.41 -15.44
CA GLY A 65 17.17 11.44 -16.21
C GLY A 65 18.16 10.62 -15.38
N PHE A 66 18.95 11.27 -14.52
CA PHE A 66 19.94 10.59 -13.67
C PHE A 66 19.41 10.33 -12.25
N ALA A 67 18.10 10.44 -12.03
CA ALA A 67 17.47 10.20 -10.73
C ALA A 67 17.84 8.81 -10.19
N TYR A 68 18.49 8.80 -9.01
CA TYR A 68 18.99 7.61 -8.31
C TYR A 68 20.17 6.88 -8.95
N PHE A 69 20.61 7.28 -10.14
CA PHE A 69 21.84 6.77 -10.77
C PHE A 69 23.05 7.66 -10.50
N LEU A 70 22.86 8.98 -10.52
CA LEU A 70 23.85 9.93 -10.01
C LEU A 70 23.67 10.07 -8.49
N ARG A 71 24.74 9.78 -7.77
CA ARG A 71 24.77 9.88 -6.31
C ARG A 71 24.54 11.35 -5.90
N ARG A 72 23.62 11.58 -4.95
CA ARG A 72 23.21 12.92 -4.50
C ARG A 72 24.35 13.79 -3.96
N GLU A 73 25.39 13.17 -3.41
CA GLU A 73 26.56 13.91 -2.88
C GLU A 73 27.53 14.39 -3.98
N ILE A 74 27.35 13.95 -5.23
CA ILE A 74 28.15 14.37 -6.38
C ILE A 74 27.40 15.54 -7.04
N ALA A 75 28.05 16.70 -7.09
CA ALA A 75 27.52 17.84 -7.84
C ALA A 75 27.49 17.49 -9.34
N PRO A 76 26.48 17.92 -10.12
CA PRO A 76 26.42 17.61 -11.55
C PRO A 76 27.72 17.97 -12.30
N GLU A 77 28.41 19.02 -11.89
CA GLU A 77 29.67 19.50 -12.48
C GLU A 77 30.84 18.53 -12.28
N GLU A 78 30.74 17.61 -11.32
CA GLU A 78 31.75 16.58 -11.05
C GLU A 78 31.50 15.29 -11.85
N ALA A 79 30.32 15.14 -12.48
CA ALA A 79 29.99 13.98 -13.27
C ALA A 79 30.84 13.92 -14.55
N GLN A 80 31.25 12.70 -14.93
CA GLN A 80 32.12 12.48 -16.09
C GLN A 80 31.42 11.59 -17.10
N PHE A 81 31.55 11.94 -18.37
CA PHE A 81 30.92 11.22 -19.47
C PHE A 81 31.96 10.72 -20.45
N LEU A 82 31.79 9.47 -20.88
CA LEU A 82 32.62 8.80 -21.86
C LEU A 82 31.77 8.44 -23.08
N ASP A 83 32.36 8.44 -24.27
CA ASP A 83 31.72 7.89 -25.46
C ASP A 83 31.78 6.35 -25.48
N SER A 84 31.19 5.73 -26.50
CA SER A 84 31.17 4.27 -26.67
C SER A 84 32.56 3.62 -26.74
N GLN A 85 33.61 4.39 -27.05
CA GLN A 85 35.02 3.96 -27.11
C GLN A 85 35.80 4.26 -25.81
N GLY A 86 35.13 4.79 -24.79
CA GLY A 86 35.74 5.15 -23.51
C GLY A 86 36.50 6.48 -23.52
N ARG A 87 36.30 7.33 -24.54
CA ARG A 87 36.95 8.64 -24.62
C ARG A 87 36.12 9.68 -23.85
N PRO A 88 36.74 10.57 -23.06
CA PRO A 88 36.01 11.62 -22.36
C PRO A 88 35.24 12.55 -23.30
N LEU A 89 34.00 12.86 -22.94
CA LEU A 89 33.16 13.86 -23.57
C LEU A 89 33.30 15.19 -22.81
N LEU A 90 33.34 16.29 -23.56
CA LEU A 90 33.26 17.63 -22.97
C LEU A 90 31.79 17.90 -22.64
N VAL A 91 31.48 18.02 -21.36
CA VAL A 91 30.12 18.24 -20.85
C VAL A 91 30.15 19.40 -19.88
N GLU A 92 29.29 20.38 -20.12
CA GLU A 92 29.06 21.49 -19.21
C GLU A 92 27.70 21.34 -18.54
N VAL A 93 27.54 21.89 -17.33
CA VAL A 93 26.23 21.95 -16.66
C VAL A 93 25.59 23.28 -17.00
N THR A 94 24.37 23.22 -17.53
CA THR A 94 23.58 24.39 -17.89
C THR A 94 22.24 24.38 -17.17
N THR A 95 21.58 25.54 -17.14
CA THR A 95 20.24 25.68 -16.58
C THR A 95 19.26 25.89 -17.71
N VAL A 96 18.25 25.04 -17.75
CA VAL A 96 17.19 25.03 -18.75
C VAL A 96 15.88 25.39 -18.06
N ARG A 97 15.24 26.43 -18.54
CA ARG A 97 13.99 26.94 -17.99
C ARG A 97 12.80 26.35 -18.75
N GLU A 98 11.90 25.69 -18.04
CA GLU A 98 10.70 25.08 -18.59
C GLU A 98 9.44 25.61 -17.88
N GLU A 99 8.34 25.74 -18.63
CA GLU A 99 7.03 26.00 -18.05
C GLU A 99 6.33 24.67 -17.80
N ILE A 100 6.02 24.39 -16.53
CA ILE A 100 5.30 23.20 -16.12
C ILE A 100 3.91 23.57 -15.62
N GLU A 101 2.92 22.77 -15.97
CA GLU A 101 1.57 22.93 -15.43
C GLU A 101 1.51 22.32 -14.03
N THR A 102 1.16 23.14 -13.04
CA THR A 102 0.96 22.70 -11.65
C THR A 102 -0.50 22.89 -11.25
N PHE A 103 -0.91 22.30 -10.13
CA PHE A 103 -2.23 22.56 -9.54
C PHE A 103 -2.49 24.05 -9.25
N LEU A 104 -1.43 24.85 -9.09
CA LEU A 104 -1.51 26.31 -8.87
C LEU A 104 -1.42 27.12 -10.18
N GLY A 105 -1.51 26.46 -11.34
CA GLY A 105 -1.33 27.06 -12.66
C GLY A 105 0.09 26.82 -13.23
N PRO A 106 0.39 27.40 -14.41
CA PRO A 106 1.70 27.27 -15.03
C PRO A 106 2.78 27.91 -14.16
N GLN A 107 3.86 27.18 -13.90
CA GLN A 107 5.02 27.67 -13.18
C GLN A 107 6.27 27.49 -14.02
N THR A 108 7.12 28.50 -14.00
CA THR A 108 8.45 28.43 -14.58
C THR A 108 9.41 27.76 -13.59
N VAL A 109 10.01 26.65 -14.01
CA VAL A 109 10.97 25.89 -13.21
C VAL A 109 12.31 25.79 -13.94
N ASP A 110 13.38 26.02 -13.20
CA ASP A 110 14.75 25.91 -13.70
C ASP A 110 15.28 24.49 -13.42
N PHE A 111 15.66 23.78 -14.48
CA PHE A 111 16.22 22.43 -14.44
C PHE A 111 17.72 22.47 -14.77
N GLN A 112 18.54 21.74 -14.02
CA GLN A 112 19.92 21.49 -14.43
C GLN A 112 19.96 20.43 -15.53
N ALA A 113 20.78 20.66 -16.55
CA ALA A 113 21.00 19.75 -17.66
C ALA A 113 22.49 19.66 -18.01
N PHE A 114 22.88 18.49 -18.51
CA PHE A 114 24.18 18.25 -19.12
C PHE A 114 24.13 18.71 -20.58
N ASP A 115 24.97 19.69 -20.96
CA ASP A 115 25.15 20.09 -22.35
C ASP A 115 26.04 19.06 -23.05
N LEU A 116 25.41 18.29 -23.94
CA LEU A 116 26.04 17.29 -24.79
C LEU A 116 25.95 17.71 -26.27
N GLY A 117 25.67 18.98 -26.55
CA GLY A 117 25.16 19.39 -27.85
C GLY A 117 26.14 19.16 -28.98
N HIS A 118 27.45 19.29 -28.72
CA HIS A 118 28.46 18.93 -29.71
C HIS A 118 28.37 17.46 -30.11
N TRP A 119 28.41 16.57 -29.11
CA TRP A 119 28.38 15.13 -29.33
C TRP A 119 27.05 14.65 -29.92
N LEU A 120 25.91 15.13 -29.42
CA LEU A 120 24.59 14.75 -29.93
C LEU A 120 24.37 15.17 -31.38
N ARG A 121 24.91 16.34 -31.79
CA ARG A 121 24.87 16.77 -33.19
C ARG A 121 25.73 15.89 -34.10
N GLU A 122 26.91 15.46 -33.64
CA GLU A 122 27.76 14.52 -34.38
C GLU A 122 27.08 13.16 -34.58
N GLN A 123 26.27 12.72 -33.61
CA GLN A 123 25.47 11.48 -33.72
C GLN A 123 24.24 11.64 -34.62
N GLY A 124 23.84 12.87 -34.99
CA GLY A 124 22.65 13.12 -35.81
C GLY A 124 21.33 12.80 -35.11
N VAL A 125 21.28 13.04 -33.79
CA VAL A 125 20.14 12.76 -32.90
C VAL A 125 18.86 13.44 -33.37
N ARG A 126 17.74 12.72 -33.20
CA ARG A 126 16.37 13.18 -33.43
C ARG A 126 15.55 13.06 -32.14
N PRO A 127 14.42 13.76 -32.04
CA PRO A 127 13.42 13.47 -31.01
C PRO A 127 13.02 11.98 -31.05
N ASP A 128 12.73 11.41 -29.89
CA ASP A 128 12.35 9.99 -29.67
C ASP A 128 13.50 8.98 -29.79
N ASP A 129 14.71 9.41 -30.16
CA ASP A 129 15.91 8.60 -30.01
C ASP A 129 16.28 8.45 -28.52
N SER A 130 17.23 7.57 -28.23
CA SER A 130 17.66 7.29 -26.86
C SER A 130 19.17 7.35 -26.69
N LEU A 131 19.58 7.65 -25.46
CA LEU A 131 20.93 7.34 -24.99
C LEU A 131 20.89 6.11 -24.12
N LEU A 132 21.79 5.16 -24.37
CA LEU A 132 22.07 4.06 -23.47
C LEU A 132 23.22 4.49 -22.57
N VAL A 133 22.99 4.45 -21.26
CA VAL A 133 23.94 4.90 -20.26
C VAL A 133 24.46 3.69 -19.49
N THR A 134 25.77 3.48 -19.47
CA THR A 134 26.43 2.50 -18.60
C THR A 134 27.09 3.21 -17.42
N ILE A 135 26.87 2.73 -16.21
CA ILE A 135 27.54 3.25 -15.01
C ILE A 135 28.92 2.61 -14.89
N GLU A 136 29.98 3.34 -15.23
CA GLU A 136 31.36 2.84 -15.17
C GLU A 136 31.93 2.91 -13.75
N ASP A 137 31.67 4.02 -13.06
CA ASP A 137 32.03 4.24 -11.65
C ASP A 137 30.93 5.05 -10.95
N TRP A 138 30.13 4.36 -10.13
CA TRP A 138 29.05 5.00 -9.39
C TRP A 138 29.53 5.93 -8.26
N GLU A 139 30.68 5.63 -7.64
CA GLU A 139 31.21 6.43 -6.53
C GLU A 139 31.72 7.78 -7.01
N ARG A 140 32.22 7.84 -8.24
CA ARG A 140 32.76 9.04 -8.89
C ARG A 140 31.83 9.67 -9.93
N GLY A 141 30.66 9.08 -10.20
CA GLY A 141 29.72 9.60 -11.19
C GLY A 141 30.25 9.54 -12.62
N VAL A 142 30.87 8.43 -13.01
CA VAL A 142 31.40 8.20 -14.37
C VAL A 142 30.41 7.36 -15.16
N PHE A 143 29.97 7.89 -16.30
CA PHE A 143 28.98 7.28 -17.18
C PHE A 143 29.54 7.13 -18.60
N ARG A 144 29.22 6.02 -19.27
CA ARG A 144 29.48 5.83 -20.69
C ARG A 144 28.18 5.94 -21.47
N LEU A 145 28.20 6.75 -22.54
CA LEU A 145 27.05 7.03 -23.39
C LEU A 145 27.18 6.32 -24.74
N GLU A 146 26.09 5.70 -25.17
CA GLU A 146 25.91 5.13 -26.50
C GLU A 146 24.62 5.72 -27.09
N TYR A 147 24.66 6.15 -28.34
CA TYR A 147 23.49 6.66 -29.05
C TYR A 147 22.73 5.49 -29.67
N GLU A 148 21.40 5.51 -29.54
CA GLU A 148 20.51 4.54 -30.18
C GLU A 148 19.34 5.23 -30.89
N PRO A 149 19.26 5.13 -32.23
CA PRO A 149 18.11 5.59 -32.99
C PRO A 149 16.82 4.86 -32.60
N ALA A 150 15.68 5.54 -32.65
CA ALA A 150 14.37 4.96 -32.33
C ALA A 150 14.05 3.70 -33.15
N GLN A 151 14.46 3.68 -34.42
CA GLN A 151 14.26 2.55 -35.33
C GLN A 151 15.09 1.29 -35.00
N GLU A 152 16.17 1.45 -34.22
CA GLU A 152 17.05 0.34 -33.82
C GLU A 152 16.66 -0.27 -32.47
N GLN A 153 15.67 0.33 -31.79
CA GLN A 153 15.20 -0.13 -30.50
C GLN A 153 14.57 -1.53 -30.58
N ARG A 154 15.05 -2.44 -29.74
CA ARG A 154 14.55 -3.82 -29.65
C ARG A 154 13.35 -3.88 -28.70
N GLN A 155 12.18 -3.54 -29.23
CA GLN A 155 10.93 -3.38 -28.47
C GLN A 155 10.56 -4.62 -27.63
N ASP A 156 10.75 -5.83 -28.16
CA ASP A 156 10.46 -7.07 -27.40
C ASP A 156 11.38 -7.26 -26.19
N GLU A 157 12.67 -6.89 -26.32
CA GLU A 157 13.61 -6.93 -25.22
C GLU A 157 13.30 -5.86 -24.19
N ILE A 158 12.95 -4.64 -24.64
CA ILE A 158 12.52 -3.53 -23.78
C ILE A 158 11.30 -3.95 -22.95
N ALA A 159 10.24 -4.45 -23.59
CA ALA A 159 9.02 -4.87 -22.90
C ALA A 159 9.26 -6.04 -21.92
N ARG A 160 10.27 -6.88 -22.16
CA ARG A 160 10.69 -7.92 -21.20
C ARG A 160 11.37 -7.31 -19.98
N GLN A 161 12.34 -6.41 -20.19
CA GLN A 161 13.06 -5.74 -19.10
C GLN A 161 12.12 -4.88 -18.25
N ASP A 162 11.17 -4.17 -18.88
CA ASP A 162 10.20 -3.32 -18.18
C ASP A 162 9.30 -4.13 -17.26
N ARG A 163 8.80 -5.28 -17.73
CA ARG A 163 7.99 -6.19 -16.91
C ARG A 163 8.79 -6.72 -15.72
N GLU A 164 10.04 -7.12 -15.94
CA GLU A 164 10.91 -7.60 -14.86
C GLU A 164 11.16 -6.50 -13.82
N LEU A 165 11.52 -5.30 -14.27
CA LEU A 165 11.77 -4.15 -13.39
C LEU A 165 10.50 -3.78 -12.60
N ALA A 166 9.34 -3.72 -13.26
CA ALA A 166 8.07 -3.41 -12.62
C ALA A 166 7.70 -4.46 -11.55
N ASP A 167 7.88 -5.75 -11.86
CA ASP A 167 7.64 -6.84 -10.90
C ASP A 167 8.59 -6.78 -9.69
N LEU A 168 9.87 -6.46 -9.90
CA LEU A 168 10.83 -6.27 -8.82
C LEU A 168 10.48 -5.08 -7.93
N LEU A 169 10.11 -3.93 -8.52
CA LEU A 169 9.68 -2.75 -7.77
C LEU A 169 8.39 -3.01 -6.99
N PHE A 170 7.44 -3.72 -7.59
CA PHE A 170 6.21 -4.13 -6.94
C PHE A 170 6.49 -5.11 -5.78
N GLU A 171 7.35 -6.12 -5.96
CA GLU A 171 7.74 -7.03 -4.88
C GLU A 171 8.42 -6.29 -3.72
N LEU A 172 9.29 -5.32 -4.03
CA LEU A 172 9.91 -4.47 -3.03
C LEU A 172 8.86 -3.69 -2.24
N LEU A 173 7.88 -3.09 -2.90
CA LEU A 173 6.75 -2.40 -2.27
C LEU A 173 5.96 -3.34 -1.35
N GLU A 174 5.56 -4.52 -1.85
CA GLU A 174 4.86 -5.59 -1.12
C GLU A 174 5.62 -6.02 0.16
N SER A 175 6.95 -5.92 0.12
CA SER A 175 7.82 -6.23 1.26
C SER A 175 7.89 -5.14 2.34
N LYS A 176 7.32 -3.95 2.12
CA LYS A 176 7.37 -2.84 3.09
C LYS A 176 6.19 -2.78 4.02
N ARG A 177 6.45 -2.37 5.27
CA ARG A 177 5.44 -2.21 6.32
C ARG A 177 4.49 -1.05 6.03
N TYR A 178 5.01 0.07 5.54
CA TYR A 178 4.29 1.33 5.39
C TYR A 178 3.75 1.56 3.97
N GLU A 179 3.57 0.48 3.20
CA GLU A 179 2.97 0.54 1.85
C GLU A 179 3.64 1.54 0.91
N ARG A 180 4.93 1.79 1.15
CA ARG A 180 5.78 2.66 0.36
C ARG A 180 7.23 2.22 0.45
N VAL A 181 7.98 2.47 -0.60
CA VAL A 181 9.44 2.31 -0.66
C VAL A 181 10.06 3.54 -1.30
N PHE A 182 11.03 4.16 -0.65
CA PHE A 182 11.70 5.35 -1.23
C PHE A 182 12.47 4.96 -2.49
N GLY A 183 12.41 5.79 -3.53
CA GLY A 183 13.06 5.51 -4.81
C GLY A 183 14.57 5.29 -4.65
N MET A 184 15.21 6.03 -3.74
CA MET A 184 16.61 5.85 -3.39
C MET A 184 16.97 4.43 -2.92
N GLU A 185 16.04 3.74 -2.24
CA GLU A 185 16.22 2.34 -1.85
C GLU A 185 15.76 1.40 -2.98
N ALA A 186 14.60 1.68 -3.57
CA ALA A 186 13.95 0.79 -4.52
C ALA A 186 14.76 0.63 -5.81
N ILE A 187 15.20 1.73 -6.42
CA ILE A 187 15.80 1.73 -7.75
C ILE A 187 17.15 0.99 -7.74
N PRO A 188 18.14 1.33 -6.89
CA PRO A 188 19.39 0.56 -6.85
C PRO A 188 19.17 -0.92 -6.50
N THR A 189 18.20 -1.22 -5.64
CA THR A 189 17.90 -2.60 -5.25
C THR A 189 17.26 -3.40 -6.39
N ALA A 190 16.34 -2.80 -7.16
CA ALA A 190 15.70 -3.47 -8.27
C ALA A 190 16.69 -3.72 -9.41
N TYR A 191 17.51 -2.72 -9.77
CA TYR A 191 18.55 -2.91 -10.79
C TYR A 191 19.57 -3.98 -10.38
N ALA A 192 19.99 -4.03 -9.12
CA ALA A 192 20.87 -5.08 -8.62
C ALA A 192 20.25 -6.49 -8.59
N ARG A 193 18.92 -6.60 -8.78
CA ARG A 193 18.18 -7.87 -8.86
C ARG A 193 17.74 -8.26 -10.27
N LEU A 194 17.91 -7.38 -11.25
CA LEU A 194 17.64 -7.71 -12.64
C LEU A 194 18.47 -8.93 -13.06
N SER A 195 17.91 -9.74 -13.95
CA SER A 195 18.54 -10.92 -14.51
C SER A 195 19.79 -10.57 -15.32
N ASP A 196 19.78 -9.44 -16.02
CA ASP A 196 20.89 -8.92 -16.82
C ASP A 196 20.99 -7.38 -16.74
N PRO A 197 21.49 -6.82 -15.62
CA PRO A 197 21.52 -5.38 -15.39
C PRO A 197 22.51 -4.63 -16.28
N GLY A 198 23.49 -5.32 -16.87
CA GLY A 198 24.49 -4.77 -17.78
C GLY A 198 24.24 -5.09 -19.25
N GLY A 199 23.11 -5.73 -19.56
CA GLY A 199 22.70 -6.07 -20.91
C GLY A 199 21.98 -4.94 -21.62
N TYR A 200 21.11 -5.30 -22.57
CA TYR A 200 20.29 -4.32 -23.25
C TYR A 200 19.20 -3.77 -22.33
N PRO A 201 19.16 -2.45 -22.07
CA PRO A 201 18.26 -1.88 -21.07
C PRO A 201 16.83 -1.74 -21.61
N GLY A 202 15.86 -1.85 -20.68
CA GLY A 202 14.48 -1.44 -20.90
C GLY A 202 14.32 0.07 -20.96
N ASN A 203 13.09 0.53 -20.76
CA ASN A 203 12.78 1.94 -20.60
C ASN A 203 13.35 2.50 -19.29
N HIS A 204 13.42 3.83 -19.20
CA HIS A 204 13.82 4.49 -17.97
C HIS A 204 12.89 4.06 -16.82
N TRP A 205 13.44 3.84 -15.61
CA TRP A 205 12.66 3.31 -14.48
C TRP A 205 11.41 4.14 -14.18
N LEU A 206 11.49 5.46 -14.39
CA LEU A 206 10.37 6.36 -14.14
C LEU A 206 9.21 6.08 -15.10
N GLN A 207 9.50 5.80 -16.38
CA GLN A 207 8.50 5.42 -17.37
C GLN A 207 7.89 4.05 -17.01
N VAL A 208 8.72 3.08 -16.61
CA VAL A 208 8.23 1.76 -16.15
C VAL A 208 7.26 1.90 -14.97
N VAL A 209 7.52 2.81 -14.03
CA VAL A 209 6.59 3.09 -12.91
C VAL A 209 5.33 3.82 -13.37
N TYR A 210 5.41 4.72 -14.35
CA TYR A 210 4.24 5.41 -14.89
C TYR A 210 3.31 4.49 -15.68
N ASP A 211 3.88 3.51 -16.38
CA ASP A 211 3.12 2.58 -17.24
C ASP A 211 2.56 1.37 -16.46
N ASP A 212 3.04 1.11 -15.23
CA ASP A 212 2.53 0.01 -14.40
C ASP A 212 1.30 0.41 -13.58
N ALA A 213 0.16 -0.25 -13.84
CA ALA A 213 -1.12 0.06 -13.18
C ALA A 213 -1.16 -0.24 -11.67
N ARG A 214 -0.21 -0.98 -11.10
CA ARG A 214 -0.20 -1.40 -9.69
C ARG A 214 0.48 -0.38 -8.79
N ILE A 215 1.41 0.40 -9.34
CA ILE A 215 2.28 1.32 -8.59
C ILE A 215 2.20 2.73 -9.16
N ARG A 216 2.69 3.69 -8.38
CA ARG A 216 2.96 5.05 -8.83
C ARG A 216 4.16 5.62 -8.09
N TYR A 217 4.71 6.70 -8.61
CA TYR A 217 5.76 7.49 -7.97
C TYR A 217 5.20 8.81 -7.47
N ASP A 218 5.43 9.13 -6.19
CA ASP A 218 4.94 10.37 -5.55
C ASP A 218 5.95 11.53 -5.57
N GLY A 219 7.04 11.39 -6.33
CA GLY A 219 8.17 12.32 -6.32
C GLY A 219 9.28 11.94 -5.34
N SER A 220 9.05 10.97 -4.46
CA SER A 220 10.06 10.50 -3.49
C SER A 220 10.06 8.99 -3.27
N ALA A 221 8.89 8.36 -3.37
CA ALA A 221 8.64 6.98 -3.06
C ALA A 221 7.73 6.34 -4.11
N ILE A 222 7.91 5.04 -4.27
CA ILE A 222 7.00 4.16 -4.99
C ILE A 222 5.97 3.66 -3.99
N CYS A 223 4.70 3.82 -4.33
CA CYS A 223 3.53 3.43 -3.56
C CYS A 223 2.50 2.77 -4.49
N TYR A 224 1.42 2.24 -3.92
CA TYR A 224 0.34 1.69 -4.74
C TYR A 224 -0.35 2.78 -5.56
N SER A 225 -0.87 2.42 -6.73
CA SER A 225 -1.58 3.35 -7.60
C SER A 225 -2.82 3.98 -6.93
N ASP A 226 -3.46 3.24 -6.02
CA ASP A 226 -4.60 3.71 -5.21
C ASP A 226 -4.20 4.49 -3.95
N PHE A 227 -2.90 4.66 -3.66
CA PHE A 227 -2.43 5.44 -2.52
C PHE A 227 -2.69 6.94 -2.71
N ARG A 228 -3.10 7.59 -1.63
CA ARG A 228 -3.38 9.03 -1.54
C ARG A 228 -2.74 9.62 -0.30
N SER A 229 -1.93 10.66 -0.49
CA SER A 229 -1.39 11.41 0.63
C SER A 229 -2.48 12.25 1.33
N PRO A 230 -2.31 12.61 2.62
CA PRO A 230 -3.26 13.50 3.30
C PRO A 230 -3.48 14.83 2.58
N LEU A 231 -2.42 15.38 1.95
CA LEU A 231 -2.51 16.62 1.18
C LEU A 231 -3.33 16.45 -0.09
N GLU A 232 -3.14 15.35 -0.83
CA GLU A 232 -3.95 15.03 -2.02
C GLU A 232 -5.43 14.83 -1.66
N ARG A 233 -5.74 14.14 -0.53
CA ARG A 233 -7.13 14.01 -0.04
C ARG A 233 -7.75 15.36 0.30
N MET A 234 -6.99 16.26 0.93
CA MET A 234 -7.45 17.61 1.27
C MET A 234 -7.72 18.47 0.03
N LEU A 235 -6.88 18.37 -1.00
CA LEU A 235 -6.99 19.20 -2.21
C LEU A 235 -8.03 18.70 -3.22
N GLU A 236 -8.11 17.38 -3.42
CA GLU A 236 -8.99 16.78 -4.44
C GLU A 236 -10.28 16.16 -3.86
N GLY A 237 -10.42 16.14 -2.53
CA GLY A 237 -11.50 15.43 -1.84
C GLY A 237 -11.35 13.91 -1.86
N ASP A 238 -12.32 13.23 -1.25
CA ASP A 238 -12.42 11.77 -1.32
C ASP A 238 -12.98 11.35 -2.68
N ARG A 239 -12.34 10.35 -3.30
CA ARG A 239 -12.81 9.76 -4.55
C ARG A 239 -13.91 8.73 -4.26
N PRO A 240 -14.87 8.57 -5.17
CA PRO A 240 -15.84 7.48 -5.04
C PRO A 240 -15.11 6.14 -5.02
N ILE A 241 -15.58 5.24 -4.15
CA ILE A 241 -15.01 3.89 -4.03
C ILE A 241 -15.27 3.15 -5.35
N PRO A 242 -14.23 2.60 -6.01
CA PRO A 242 -14.41 1.89 -7.26
C PRO A 242 -15.35 0.69 -7.09
N GLN A 243 -16.44 0.68 -7.85
CA GLN A 243 -17.37 -0.44 -7.93
C GLN A 243 -17.26 -1.10 -9.30
N GLN A 244 -17.15 -2.42 -9.33
CA GLN A 244 -17.22 -3.20 -10.56
C GLN A 244 -18.67 -3.25 -11.05
N SER A 245 -18.88 -3.11 -12.36
CA SER A 245 -20.18 -3.39 -12.95
C SER A 245 -20.55 -4.87 -12.75
N PHE A 246 -21.80 -5.13 -12.39
CA PHE A 246 -22.29 -6.49 -12.17
C PHE A 246 -23.65 -6.69 -12.84
N SER A 247 -23.93 -7.94 -13.23
CA SER A 247 -25.18 -8.32 -13.86
C SER A 247 -26.34 -8.37 -12.86
N PRO A 248 -27.61 -8.23 -13.32
CA PRO A 248 -28.77 -8.46 -12.46
C PRO A 248 -28.81 -9.85 -11.82
N ALA A 249 -28.14 -10.84 -12.42
CA ALA A 249 -27.97 -12.16 -11.80
C ALA A 249 -27.05 -12.09 -10.58
N GLN A 250 -25.85 -11.52 -10.72
CA GLN A 250 -24.91 -11.32 -9.60
C GLN A 250 -25.52 -10.47 -8.48
N GLY A 251 -26.32 -9.45 -8.82
CA GLY A 251 -27.04 -8.65 -7.83
C GLY A 251 -28.08 -9.45 -7.01
N ARG A 252 -28.59 -10.57 -7.52
CA ARG A 252 -29.54 -11.45 -6.82
C ARG A 252 -28.87 -12.57 -6.04
N GLN A 253 -27.61 -12.88 -6.32
CA GLN A 253 -26.84 -13.88 -5.58
C GLN A 253 -26.66 -13.47 -4.13
N VAL A 254 -26.53 -14.47 -3.27
CA VAL A 254 -26.38 -14.32 -1.83
C VAL A 254 -24.94 -14.60 -1.45
N TYR A 255 -24.34 -13.63 -0.79
CA TYR A 255 -22.99 -13.68 -0.27
C TYR A 255 -23.08 -14.09 1.20
N ARG A 256 -22.50 -15.25 1.52
CA ARG A 256 -22.49 -15.79 2.88
C ARG A 256 -21.17 -15.44 3.55
N PHE A 257 -21.24 -14.53 4.52
CA PHE A 257 -20.09 -14.09 5.29
C PHE A 257 -20.08 -14.74 6.67
N LYS A 258 -18.91 -15.15 7.11
CA LYS A 258 -18.62 -15.34 8.53
C LYS A 258 -18.04 -14.06 9.10
N ALA A 259 -18.81 -13.41 9.96
CA ALA A 259 -18.39 -12.25 10.74
C ALA A 259 -17.90 -12.70 12.12
N ALA A 260 -16.73 -12.25 12.56
CA ALA A 260 -16.19 -12.57 13.88
C ALA A 260 -15.47 -11.36 14.50
N LEU A 261 -15.55 -11.22 15.82
CA LEU A 261 -14.78 -10.20 16.55
C LEU A 261 -13.27 -10.51 16.44
N LYS A 262 -12.45 -9.52 16.11
CA LYS A 262 -11.00 -9.71 15.92
C LYS A 262 -10.31 -10.29 17.16
N TYR A 263 -10.56 -9.70 18.33
CA TYR A 263 -9.92 -10.09 19.59
C TYR A 263 -10.69 -11.19 20.34
N ARG A 264 -11.87 -11.58 19.83
CA ARG A 264 -12.72 -12.65 20.38
C ARG A 264 -13.28 -13.50 19.24
N SER A 265 -12.41 -14.09 18.42
CA SER A 265 -12.82 -14.80 17.18
C SER A 265 -13.72 -16.02 17.39
N GLY A 266 -13.83 -16.51 18.64
CA GLY A 266 -14.82 -17.50 19.03
C GLY A 266 -16.27 -16.98 19.04
N LEU A 267 -16.46 -15.66 19.09
CA LEU A 267 -17.74 -14.96 18.91
C LEU A 267 -17.91 -14.63 17.43
N TRP A 268 -18.79 -15.35 16.76
CA TRP A 268 -19.03 -15.21 15.33
C TRP A 268 -20.50 -15.38 14.97
N ARG A 269 -20.86 -14.80 13.83
CA ARG A 269 -22.18 -14.83 13.20
C ARG A 269 -22.00 -15.15 11.72
N GLN A 270 -22.88 -15.96 11.16
CA GLN A 270 -22.95 -16.19 9.72
C GLN A 270 -24.08 -15.33 9.18
N ILE A 271 -23.73 -14.43 8.26
CA ILE A 271 -24.63 -13.43 7.69
C ILE A 271 -24.74 -13.69 6.20
N GLU A 272 -25.97 -13.69 5.71
CA GLU A 272 -26.26 -13.74 4.29
C GLU A 272 -26.80 -12.40 3.83
N ILE A 273 -26.26 -11.88 2.73
CA ILE A 273 -26.63 -10.59 2.14
C ILE A 273 -26.65 -10.70 0.61
N GLN A 274 -27.60 -10.05 -0.06
CA GLN A 274 -27.67 -10.09 -1.53
C GLN A 274 -26.64 -9.16 -2.18
N GLY A 275 -26.16 -9.52 -3.37
CA GLY A 275 -25.17 -8.74 -4.11
C GLY A 275 -25.56 -7.28 -4.37
N LYS A 276 -26.85 -7.00 -4.58
CA LYS A 276 -27.37 -5.65 -4.81
C LYS A 276 -27.50 -4.80 -3.53
N GLN A 277 -27.47 -5.43 -2.37
CA GLN A 277 -27.56 -4.73 -1.09
C GLN A 277 -26.26 -4.02 -0.80
N THR A 278 -26.33 -2.98 0.04
CA THR A 278 -25.20 -2.07 0.23
C THR A 278 -24.40 -2.38 1.48
N LEU A 279 -23.27 -1.70 1.66
CA LEU A 279 -22.55 -1.72 2.94
C LEU A 279 -23.39 -1.14 4.09
N ALA A 280 -24.34 -0.23 3.83
CA ALA A 280 -25.28 0.25 4.87
C ALA A 280 -26.24 -0.86 5.32
N ASP A 281 -26.75 -1.67 4.39
CA ASP A 281 -27.50 -2.88 4.75
C ASP A 281 -26.65 -3.85 5.57
N PHE A 282 -25.36 -3.96 5.24
CA PHE A 282 -24.43 -4.85 5.93
C PHE A 282 -24.07 -4.35 7.34
N ASP A 283 -23.82 -3.05 7.50
CA ASP A 283 -23.59 -2.40 8.79
C ASP A 283 -24.76 -2.63 9.74
N ARG A 284 -25.99 -2.36 9.27
CA ARG A 284 -27.21 -2.57 10.06
C ARG A 284 -27.32 -4.00 10.59
N ILE A 285 -27.18 -5.01 9.74
CA ILE A 285 -27.27 -6.41 10.18
C ILE A 285 -26.09 -6.83 11.06
N LEU A 286 -24.90 -6.23 10.89
CA LEU A 286 -23.76 -6.46 11.77
C LEU A 286 -23.98 -5.87 13.15
N ARG A 287 -24.58 -4.68 13.26
CA ARG A 287 -24.97 -4.10 14.55
C ARG A 287 -25.97 -4.99 15.26
N ASP A 288 -27.02 -5.41 14.56
CA ASP A 288 -28.01 -6.35 15.09
C ASP A 288 -27.37 -7.66 15.54
N ALA A 289 -26.48 -8.25 14.72
CA ALA A 289 -25.90 -9.56 14.97
C ALA A 289 -24.94 -9.58 16.17
N PHE A 290 -24.30 -8.45 16.48
CA PHE A 290 -23.35 -8.30 17.58
C PHE A 290 -23.88 -7.44 18.74
N GLU A 291 -25.17 -7.08 18.72
CA GLU A 291 -25.85 -6.26 19.75
C GLU A 291 -25.16 -4.91 20.00
N HIS A 292 -24.68 -4.27 18.93
CA HIS A 292 -24.11 -2.92 18.97
C HIS A 292 -25.21 -1.86 18.97
N ASP A 293 -24.92 -0.68 19.52
CA ASP A 293 -25.82 0.47 19.43
C ASP A 293 -25.95 0.96 17.96
N THR A 294 -27.17 1.26 17.57
CA THR A 294 -27.54 1.71 16.22
C THR A 294 -27.65 3.22 16.07
N TYR A 295 -27.58 4.02 17.15
CA TYR A 295 -28.06 5.41 17.10
C TYR A 295 -27.02 6.52 17.13
N ASP A 296 -25.78 6.28 17.58
CA ASP A 296 -24.83 7.37 17.85
C ASP A 296 -23.39 7.12 17.35
N HIS A 297 -23.05 5.87 17.00
CA HIS A 297 -21.69 5.50 16.59
C HIS A 297 -21.53 5.25 15.07
N MET A 298 -20.40 5.70 14.52
CA MET A 298 -20.02 5.45 13.12
C MET A 298 -19.46 4.03 12.93
N GLY A 299 -19.72 3.46 11.76
CA GLY A 299 -19.12 2.23 11.25
C GLY A 299 -18.22 2.51 10.05
N GLY A 300 -17.34 1.56 9.71
CA GLY A 300 -16.49 1.66 8.53
C GLY A 300 -16.05 0.31 7.99
N PHE A 301 -15.81 0.26 6.68
CA PHE A 301 -15.39 -0.96 5.99
C PHE A 301 -14.03 -0.78 5.32
N TRP A 302 -13.23 -1.85 5.33
CA TRP A 302 -12.00 -1.94 4.55
C TRP A 302 -11.91 -3.28 3.86
N ARG A 303 -11.47 -3.31 2.59
CA ARG A 303 -11.07 -4.53 1.91
C ARG A 303 -9.69 -4.96 2.43
N ARG A 304 -9.55 -6.22 2.85
CA ARG A 304 -8.27 -6.79 3.26
C ARG A 304 -7.62 -7.49 2.08
N ILE A 305 -6.64 -6.84 1.45
CA ILE A 305 -5.94 -7.39 0.28
C ILE A 305 -4.64 -8.03 0.75
N ARG A 306 -4.42 -9.30 0.44
CA ARG A 306 -3.18 -10.00 0.83
C ARG A 306 -1.99 -9.41 0.09
N ARG A 307 -0.90 -9.20 0.83
CA ARG A 307 0.35 -8.60 0.35
C ARG A 307 1.51 -9.58 0.32
N GLY A 308 2.14 -9.67 -0.85
CA GLY A 308 3.27 -10.55 -1.14
C GLY A 308 3.02 -12.02 -0.77
N LYS A 309 4.12 -12.78 -0.62
CA LYS A 309 4.06 -14.20 -0.23
C LYS A 309 3.81 -14.43 1.27
N GLY A 310 3.73 -13.35 2.06
CA GLY A 310 3.62 -13.40 3.52
C GLY A 310 2.18 -13.48 4.05
N ARG A 311 2.02 -13.17 5.34
CA ARG A 311 0.73 -12.99 6.04
C ARG A 311 0.32 -11.51 6.16
N ARG A 312 0.87 -10.66 5.30
CA ARG A 312 0.59 -9.22 5.34
C ARG A 312 -0.68 -8.92 4.55
N PHE A 313 -1.36 -7.86 4.97
CA PHE A 313 -2.56 -7.37 4.30
C PHE A 313 -2.46 -5.85 4.18
N ARG A 314 -2.98 -5.33 3.09
CA ARG A 314 -3.39 -3.93 2.92
C ARG A 314 -4.84 -3.82 3.38
N GLU A 315 -5.18 -2.69 3.99
CA GLU A 315 -6.57 -2.34 4.30
C GLU A 315 -6.94 -1.15 3.41
N VAL A 316 -7.72 -1.42 2.37
CA VAL A 316 -8.23 -0.39 1.45
C VAL A 316 -9.59 0.07 1.94
N GLU A 317 -9.72 1.35 2.25
CA GLU A 317 -10.96 1.95 2.74
C GLU A 317 -12.09 1.77 1.72
N LEU A 318 -13.22 1.25 2.18
CA LEU A 318 -14.48 1.11 1.43
C LEU A 318 -15.54 2.08 1.97
N GLY A 319 -15.12 3.07 2.74
CA GLY A 319 -15.97 4.13 3.28
C GLY A 319 -16.54 3.86 4.66
N ASP A 320 -17.09 4.94 5.21
CA ASP A 320 -17.75 5.02 6.50
C ASP A 320 -19.28 5.03 6.35
N ILE A 321 -19.95 4.69 7.45
CA ILE A 321 -21.40 4.67 7.59
C ILE A 321 -21.78 5.30 8.92
N ASN A 322 -22.58 6.35 8.88
CA ASN A 322 -23.11 7.01 10.05
C ASN A 322 -24.34 6.25 10.61
N PRO A 323 -24.80 6.58 11.84
CA PRO A 323 -25.94 5.89 12.46
C PRO A 323 -27.26 5.95 11.67
N TRP A 324 -27.40 6.90 10.76
CA TRP A 324 -28.60 7.04 9.90
C TRP A 324 -28.51 6.23 8.61
N GLY A 325 -27.42 5.47 8.41
CA GLY A 325 -27.20 4.64 7.22
C GLY A 325 -26.68 5.42 6.02
N GLU A 326 -26.16 6.63 6.20
CA GLU A 326 -25.51 7.43 5.16
C GLU A 326 -23.99 7.41 5.35
N GLY A 327 -23.23 7.98 4.41
CA GLY A 327 -21.76 8.05 4.49
C GLY A 327 -21.11 7.65 3.17
N SER A 328 -19.78 7.76 3.11
CA SER A 328 -19.03 7.54 1.86
C SER A 328 -19.15 6.09 1.35
N GLY A 329 -19.36 5.12 2.24
CA GLY A 329 -19.54 3.70 1.89
C GLY A 329 -21.00 3.25 1.74
N ALA A 330 -21.97 4.10 2.10
CA ALA A 330 -23.35 3.67 2.31
C ALA A 330 -24.03 3.07 1.07
N GLU A 331 -23.70 3.57 -0.12
CA GLU A 331 -24.28 3.11 -1.40
C GLU A 331 -23.46 2.02 -2.11
N VAL A 332 -22.32 1.61 -1.54
CA VAL A 332 -21.45 0.60 -2.16
C VAL A 332 -22.12 -0.76 -2.09
N GLN A 333 -22.33 -1.40 -3.24
CA GLN A 333 -23.03 -2.68 -3.34
C GLN A 333 -22.08 -3.87 -3.16
N ILE A 334 -22.55 -4.93 -2.49
CA ILE A 334 -21.74 -6.12 -2.19
C ILE A 334 -21.15 -6.77 -3.47
N ALA A 335 -21.95 -6.90 -4.53
CA ALA A 335 -21.48 -7.41 -5.81
C ALA A 335 -20.50 -6.46 -6.50
N GLY A 336 -20.66 -5.15 -6.28
CA GLY A 336 -19.75 -4.11 -6.79
C GLY A 336 -18.33 -4.22 -6.24
N LEU A 337 -18.14 -4.88 -5.08
CA LEU A 337 -16.82 -5.12 -4.50
C LEU A 337 -16.01 -6.19 -5.27
N GLY A 338 -16.65 -7.00 -6.12
CA GLY A 338 -16.00 -8.06 -6.89
C GLY A 338 -15.29 -9.09 -6.02
N LEU A 339 -15.89 -9.44 -4.87
CA LEU A 339 -15.32 -10.40 -3.91
C LEU A 339 -15.41 -11.84 -4.42
N GLN A 340 -14.43 -12.66 -4.05
CA GLN A 340 -14.43 -14.10 -4.28
C GLN A 340 -14.45 -14.86 -2.95
N PRO A 341 -14.98 -16.09 -2.89
CA PRO A 341 -14.87 -16.93 -1.69
C PRO A 341 -13.43 -16.99 -1.16
N GLY A 342 -13.27 -16.74 0.13
CA GLY A 342 -11.98 -16.59 0.81
C GLY A 342 -11.51 -15.14 0.98
N ASP A 343 -12.07 -14.17 0.25
CA ASP A 343 -11.79 -12.76 0.45
C ASP A 343 -12.25 -12.30 1.84
N GLU A 344 -11.51 -11.34 2.39
CA GLU A 344 -11.80 -10.77 3.71
C GLU A 344 -12.09 -9.27 3.62
N LEU A 345 -13.10 -8.85 4.37
CA LEU A 345 -13.34 -7.46 4.75
C LEU A 345 -13.02 -7.27 6.24
N LYS A 346 -12.70 -6.04 6.60
CA LYS A 346 -12.67 -5.55 7.97
C LYS A 346 -13.87 -4.62 8.14
N TYR A 347 -14.58 -4.78 9.25
CA TYR A 347 -15.60 -3.83 9.68
C TYR A 347 -15.20 -3.30 11.06
N VAL A 348 -15.24 -1.99 11.24
CA VAL A 348 -15.04 -1.35 12.55
C VAL A 348 -16.36 -0.70 12.93
N TYR A 349 -16.85 -1.06 14.10
CA TYR A 349 -17.93 -0.38 14.77
C TYR A 349 -17.36 0.53 15.86
N ASP A 350 -17.90 1.74 15.97
CA ASP A 350 -17.45 2.81 16.84
C ASP A 350 -15.97 3.19 16.66
N PHE A 351 -15.71 4.35 16.06
CA PHE A 351 -14.35 4.83 15.87
C PHE A 351 -13.69 5.31 17.17
N GLY A 352 -14.45 5.51 18.25
CA GLY A 352 -13.92 5.73 19.59
C GLY A 352 -13.30 4.47 20.18
N ASP A 353 -14.11 3.42 20.37
CA ASP A 353 -13.65 2.15 20.96
C ASP A 353 -12.93 1.21 19.99
N TRP A 354 -13.07 1.45 18.68
CA TRP A 354 -12.44 0.69 17.60
C TRP A 354 -12.78 -0.82 17.63
N ILE A 355 -14.07 -1.15 17.65
CA ILE A 355 -14.55 -2.52 17.76
C ILE A 355 -14.45 -3.22 16.40
N GLU A 356 -13.32 -3.90 16.19
CA GLU A 356 -12.98 -4.53 14.92
C GLU A 356 -13.55 -5.95 14.73
N HIS A 357 -14.13 -6.16 13.55
CA HIS A 357 -14.66 -7.43 13.06
C HIS A 357 -13.91 -7.85 11.80
N ARG A 358 -13.69 -9.16 11.66
CA ARG A 358 -13.25 -9.80 10.42
C ARG A 358 -14.44 -10.45 9.76
N LEU A 359 -14.67 -10.11 8.50
CA LEU A 359 -15.73 -10.67 7.67
C LEU A 359 -15.06 -11.51 6.58
N THR A 360 -15.26 -12.82 6.59
CA THR A 360 -14.73 -13.72 5.55
C THR A 360 -15.88 -14.18 4.67
N LEU A 361 -15.77 -13.96 3.35
CA LEU A 361 -16.73 -14.51 2.40
C LEU A 361 -16.50 -16.02 2.28
N GLU A 362 -17.47 -16.83 2.71
CA GLU A 362 -17.35 -18.28 2.68
C GLU A 362 -17.80 -18.84 1.32
N GLU A 363 -18.89 -18.32 0.76
CA GLU A 363 -19.45 -18.75 -0.52
C GLU A 363 -20.42 -17.73 -1.11
N ILE A 364 -20.72 -17.91 -2.40
CA ILE A 364 -21.73 -17.16 -3.14
C ILE A 364 -22.73 -18.18 -3.68
N VAL A 365 -24.01 -18.04 -3.33
CA VAL A 365 -25.07 -19.02 -3.63
C VAL A 365 -26.29 -18.35 -4.25
N GLU A 366 -27.16 -19.16 -4.86
CA GLU A 366 -28.46 -18.68 -5.32
C GLU A 366 -29.39 -18.39 -4.14
N PRO A 367 -30.26 -17.37 -4.25
CA PRO A 367 -31.19 -17.01 -3.18
C PRO A 367 -32.20 -18.14 -2.92
N GLU A 368 -32.54 -18.34 -1.65
CA GLU A 368 -33.62 -19.24 -1.27
C GLU A 368 -34.97 -18.68 -1.71
N ALA A 369 -35.88 -19.56 -2.14
CA ALA A 369 -37.22 -19.18 -2.54
C ALA A 369 -37.96 -18.50 -1.38
N GLY A 370 -38.33 -17.22 -1.55
CA GLY A 370 -38.99 -16.42 -0.52
C GLY A 370 -38.06 -15.91 0.61
N GLY A 371 -36.74 -16.10 0.49
CA GLY A 371 -35.78 -15.62 1.46
C GLY A 371 -35.73 -14.09 1.54
N GLN A 372 -35.69 -13.56 2.76
CA GLN A 372 -35.45 -12.15 3.04
C GLN A 372 -34.00 -11.94 3.48
N TYR A 373 -33.36 -10.90 2.95
CA TYR A 373 -31.95 -10.59 3.17
C TYR A 373 -31.78 -9.11 3.54
N PRO A 374 -30.77 -8.73 4.36
CA PRO A 374 -29.80 -9.64 4.95
C PRO A 374 -30.41 -10.44 6.12
N ARG A 375 -29.79 -11.58 6.47
CA ARG A 375 -30.24 -12.41 7.61
C ARG A 375 -29.06 -13.10 8.29
N ILE A 376 -29.23 -13.38 9.59
CA ILE A 376 -28.29 -14.19 10.37
C ILE A 376 -28.72 -15.66 10.24
N THR A 377 -27.84 -16.53 9.77
CA THR A 377 -28.15 -17.95 9.51
C THR A 377 -27.50 -18.91 10.50
N ALA A 378 -26.41 -18.50 11.15
CA ALA A 378 -25.76 -19.28 12.19
C ALA A 378 -24.97 -18.37 13.15
N GLN A 379 -24.59 -18.92 14.30
CA GLN A 379 -23.72 -18.26 15.27
C GLN A 379 -22.89 -19.27 16.05
N ASN A 380 -21.86 -18.79 16.76
CA ASN A 380 -21.11 -19.64 17.68
C ASN A 380 -22.01 -20.26 18.74
N LYS A 381 -21.64 -21.45 19.23
CA LYS A 381 -22.28 -22.00 20.42
C LYS A 381 -21.94 -21.09 21.61
N PRO A 382 -22.95 -20.49 22.29
CA PRO A 382 -22.71 -19.62 23.43
C PRO A 382 -21.93 -20.32 24.53
N ARG A 383 -20.90 -19.66 25.06
CA ARG A 383 -20.20 -20.11 26.27
C ARG A 383 -20.69 -19.31 27.47
N TYR A 384 -21.84 -19.72 27.98
CA TYR A 384 -22.45 -19.05 29.12
C TYR A 384 -21.55 -19.06 30.34
N ARG A 385 -21.46 -17.91 31.01
CA ARG A 385 -20.80 -17.76 32.31
C ARG A 385 -21.88 -17.57 33.37
N TYR A 386 -21.56 -17.92 34.60
CA TYR A 386 -22.51 -17.82 35.72
C TYR A 386 -22.30 -16.51 36.48
N CYS A 387 -23.39 -15.97 37.01
CA CYS A 387 -23.37 -14.84 37.92
C CYS A 387 -22.60 -15.23 39.19
N GLU A 388 -21.62 -14.42 39.56
CA GLU A 388 -20.76 -14.66 40.72
C GLU A 388 -21.54 -14.60 42.03
N THR A 389 -22.42 -13.60 42.19
CA THR A 389 -23.30 -13.44 43.36
C THR A 389 -24.22 -14.63 43.53
N CYS A 390 -24.94 -15.02 42.48
CA CYS A 390 -25.81 -16.20 42.50
C CYS A 390 -25.02 -17.47 42.84
N LYS A 391 -23.82 -17.63 42.27
CA LYS A 391 -22.96 -18.78 42.54
C LYS A 391 -22.50 -18.84 43.99
N ALA A 392 -22.18 -17.70 44.60
CA ALA A 392 -21.85 -17.61 46.02
C ALA A 392 -23.04 -18.00 46.93
N GLU A 393 -24.26 -17.72 46.49
CA GLU A 393 -25.51 -18.12 47.15
C GLU A 393 -25.94 -19.59 46.83
N GLY A 394 -25.13 -20.35 46.08
CA GLY A 394 -25.45 -21.72 45.70
C GLY A 394 -26.44 -21.88 44.53
N ARG A 395 -26.78 -20.78 43.84
CA ARG A 395 -27.64 -20.77 42.64
C ARG A 395 -26.80 -20.78 41.35
N GLN A 396 -27.38 -21.30 40.27
CA GLN A 396 -26.74 -21.31 38.94
C GLN A 396 -27.49 -20.41 37.95
N SER A 397 -27.39 -19.10 38.15
CA SER A 397 -27.95 -18.11 37.22
C SER A 397 -26.91 -17.70 36.18
N ARG A 398 -27.34 -17.56 34.92
CA ARG A 398 -26.49 -17.07 33.83
C ARG A 398 -26.15 -15.59 34.06
N ALA A 399 -24.88 -15.23 33.95
CA ALA A 399 -24.48 -13.83 33.91
C ALA A 399 -24.92 -13.20 32.58
N THR A 400 -25.51 -12.02 32.63
CA THR A 400 -25.91 -11.24 31.45
C THR A 400 -25.14 -9.93 31.35
N TRP A 401 -24.44 -9.52 32.42
CA TRP A 401 -23.72 -8.27 32.52
C TRP A 401 -22.32 -8.44 33.11
N ILE A 402 -21.43 -7.54 32.72
CA ILE A 402 -20.13 -7.27 33.35
C ILE A 402 -20.28 -5.97 34.12
N CYS A 403 -20.16 -6.00 35.44
CA CYS A 403 -20.15 -4.78 36.24
C CYS A 403 -18.77 -4.13 36.08
N ILE A 404 -18.68 -3.01 35.36
CA ILE A 404 -17.41 -2.34 35.00
C ILE A 404 -16.76 -1.73 36.22
N GLU A 405 -17.54 -1.09 37.09
CA GLU A 405 -17.05 -0.48 38.32
C GLU A 405 -16.38 -1.51 39.24
N CYS A 406 -17.11 -2.58 39.59
CA CYS A 406 -16.53 -3.68 40.38
C CYS A 406 -15.37 -4.36 39.65
N SER A 407 -15.41 -4.43 38.32
CA SER A 407 -14.31 -5.03 37.56
C SER A 407 -13.03 -4.20 37.64
N ASN A 408 -13.16 -2.88 37.63
CA ASN A 408 -12.05 -1.95 37.79
C ASN A 408 -11.50 -1.98 39.21
N GLU A 409 -12.36 -1.94 40.23
CA GLU A 409 -11.95 -2.05 41.63
C GLU A 409 -11.17 -3.34 41.92
N GLN A 410 -11.66 -4.47 41.39
CA GLN A 410 -11.10 -5.79 41.66
C GLN A 410 -10.03 -6.22 40.66
N GLN A 411 -9.76 -5.41 39.63
CA GLN A 411 -8.80 -5.71 38.55
C GLN A 411 -9.06 -7.07 37.87
N ARG A 412 -10.34 -7.45 37.73
CA ARG A 412 -10.80 -8.68 37.07
C ARG A 412 -12.24 -8.50 36.60
N GLN A 413 -12.71 -9.27 35.62
CA GLN A 413 -14.12 -9.24 35.26
C GLN A 413 -15.00 -9.74 36.41
N VAL A 414 -16.03 -8.96 36.75
CA VAL A 414 -17.09 -9.29 37.70
C VAL A 414 -18.39 -9.50 36.93
N LEU A 415 -18.89 -10.74 36.94
CA LEU A 415 -20.03 -11.16 36.12
C LEU A 415 -21.30 -11.30 36.95
N VAL A 416 -22.38 -10.63 36.54
CA VAL A 416 -23.66 -10.61 37.25
C VAL A 416 -24.84 -10.90 36.33
N CYS A 417 -25.92 -11.43 36.88
CA CYS A 417 -27.21 -11.53 36.18
C CYS A 417 -28.01 -10.24 36.37
N GLU A 418 -29.04 -10.02 35.55
CA GLU A 418 -29.95 -8.86 35.64
C GLU A 418 -30.42 -8.59 37.08
N GLU A 419 -30.94 -9.62 37.76
CA GLU A 419 -31.46 -9.48 39.13
C GLU A 419 -30.40 -9.01 40.12
N CYS A 420 -29.17 -9.53 40.04
CA CYS A 420 -28.09 -9.11 40.92
C CYS A 420 -27.55 -7.73 40.53
N LEU A 421 -27.60 -7.37 39.23
CA LEU A 421 -27.26 -6.03 38.79
C LEU A 421 -28.21 -5.01 39.44
N SER A 422 -29.53 -5.19 39.29
CA SER A 422 -30.52 -4.27 39.87
C SER A 422 -30.54 -4.27 41.39
N ARG A 423 -30.25 -5.40 42.04
CA ARG A 423 -30.32 -5.50 43.51
C ARG A 423 -29.08 -4.93 44.20
N ASP A 424 -27.90 -5.25 43.68
CA ASP A 424 -26.64 -5.05 44.40
C ASP A 424 -25.68 -4.07 43.67
N HIS A 425 -26.02 -3.65 42.45
CA HIS A 425 -25.15 -2.86 41.56
C HIS A 425 -25.95 -1.82 40.75
N GLU A 426 -27.08 -1.34 41.25
CA GLU A 426 -28.00 -0.47 40.50
C GLU A 426 -27.33 0.81 39.98
N ASP A 427 -26.41 1.38 40.78
CA ASP A 427 -25.68 2.60 40.45
C ASP A 427 -24.37 2.35 39.69
N HIS A 428 -24.00 1.10 39.44
CA HIS A 428 -22.72 0.77 38.81
C HIS A 428 -22.84 0.78 37.29
N PHE A 429 -21.80 1.27 36.62
CA PHE A 429 -21.65 1.08 35.17
C PHE A 429 -21.51 -0.41 34.85
N ALA A 430 -22.30 -0.90 33.89
CA ALA A 430 -22.27 -2.29 33.47
C ALA A 430 -22.48 -2.44 31.97
N ASP A 431 -21.77 -3.42 31.39
CA ASP A 431 -21.87 -3.76 29.97
C ASP A 431 -22.53 -5.12 29.79
N LYS A 432 -23.43 -5.22 28.81
CA LYS A 432 -24.08 -6.48 28.49
C LYS A 432 -23.07 -7.48 27.91
N ILE A 433 -23.15 -8.73 28.34
CA ILE A 433 -22.29 -9.79 27.82
C ILE A 433 -22.82 -10.25 26.47
N LEU A 434 -22.02 -10.05 25.43
CA LEU A 434 -22.20 -10.71 24.14
C LEU A 434 -21.74 -12.17 24.20
N TYR A 435 -22.63 -13.10 23.82
CA TYR A 435 -22.42 -14.55 23.90
C TYR A 435 -22.26 -15.27 22.55
#